data_AF-A0A815WY23-F1
#
_entry.id   AF-A0A815WY23-F1
#
_cell.length_a   1.000
_cell.length_b   1.000
_cell.length_c   1.000
_cell.angle_alpha   90.00
_cell.angle_beta   90.00
_cell.angle_gamma   90.00
#
_symmetry.space_group_name_H-M   'P 1'
#
loop_
_entity.id
_entity.type
_entity.pdbx_description
1 polymer ?
#
loop_
_entity_poly.entity_id
_entity_poly.type
_entity_poly.pdbx_seq_one_letter_code
_entity_poly.pdbx_strand_id
1 'polypeptide(L)'
;MSTITKDVRNYFKLDRLVARSYVILRQLFKKRYSLFNSGKVWDDSSTCGSNYLTNVIAKNKKFNLTKVQTISIANGDSHQWDIATLTSLLLNADSPKILSQSQI
;
A
#
# COMPACT_ATOMS: atom_id res chain seq x y z
N MET A 1 2.46 -42.19 3.54
CA MET A 1 3.06 -40.86 3.33
C MET A 1 2.14 -40.07 2.44
N SER A 2 1.50 -39.02 2.96
CA SER A 2 0.49 -38.26 2.22
C SER A 2 1.12 -37.53 1.05
N THR A 3 0.70 -37.92 -0.15
CA THR A 3 0.87 -37.16 -1.37
C THR A 3 0.13 -35.84 -1.18
N ILE A 4 0.80 -34.84 -0.61
CA ILE A 4 0.40 -33.45 -0.76
C ILE A 4 0.28 -33.24 -2.28
N THR A 5 -0.95 -33.16 -2.77
CA THR A 5 -1.24 -33.00 -4.19
C THR A 5 -0.51 -31.74 -4.67
N LYS A 6 -0.06 -31.73 -5.92
CA LYS A 6 0.69 -30.59 -6.50
C LYS A 6 -0.03 -29.26 -6.24
N ASP A 7 -1.36 -29.29 -6.22
CA ASP A 7 -2.23 -28.16 -5.95
C ASP A 7 -2.07 -27.60 -4.54
N VAL A 8 -2.03 -28.45 -3.50
CA VAL A 8 -1.82 -28.00 -2.11
C VAL A 8 -0.43 -27.35 -1.96
N ARG A 9 0.60 -27.92 -2.61
CA ARG A 9 1.94 -27.31 -2.62
C ARG A 9 1.93 -25.97 -3.35
N ASN A 10 1.24 -25.86 -4.47
CA ASN A 10 1.14 -24.64 -5.25
C ASN A 10 0.36 -23.56 -4.50
N TYR A 11 -0.69 -23.93 -3.76
CA TYR A 11 -1.43 -23.03 -2.89
C TYR A 11 -0.52 -22.38 -1.85
N PHE A 12 0.25 -23.15 -1.09
CA PHE A 12 1.18 -22.59 -0.09
C PHE A 12 2.28 -21.72 -0.72
N LYS A 13 2.73 -22.05 -1.92
CA LYS A 13 3.68 -21.19 -2.66
C LYS A 13 3.05 -19.86 -3.02
N LEU A 14 1.82 -19.87 -3.52
CA LEU A 14 1.07 -18.65 -3.86
C LEU A 14 0.82 -17.80 -2.61
N ASP A 15 0.35 -18.41 -1.53
CA ASP A 15 0.13 -17.72 -0.25
C ASP A 15 1.41 -17.05 0.26
N ARG A 16 2.55 -17.76 0.22
CA ARG A 16 3.84 -17.19 0.59
C ARG A 16 4.28 -16.04 -0.33
N LEU A 17 4.03 -16.15 -1.64
CA LEU A 17 4.32 -15.08 -2.59
C LEU A 17 3.46 -13.84 -2.32
N VAL A 18 2.17 -14.04 -2.04
CA VAL A 18 1.23 -12.98 -1.68
C VAL A 18 1.66 -12.29 -0.39
N ALA A 19 1.96 -13.05 0.67
CA ALA A 19 2.44 -12.51 1.94
C ALA A 19 3.70 -11.66 1.77
N ARG A 20 4.68 -12.12 0.97
CA ARG A 20 5.89 -11.36 0.68
C ARG A 20 5.61 -10.10 -0.14
N SER A 21 4.66 -10.17 -1.07
CA SER A 21 4.26 -9.03 -1.91
C SER A 21 3.66 -7.91 -1.06
N TYR A 22 2.82 -8.23 -0.07
CA TYR A 22 2.29 -7.24 0.87
C TYR A 22 3.37 -6.45 1.60
N VAL A 23 4.42 -7.13 2.07
CA VAL A 23 5.54 -6.47 2.77
C VAL A 23 6.23 -5.47 1.84
N ILE A 24 6.52 -5.88 0.60
CA ILE A 24 7.20 -5.03 -0.38
C ILE A 24 6.31 -3.83 -0.77
N LEU A 25 5.03 -4.05 -1.03
CA LEU A 25 4.09 -2.99 -1.41
C LEU A 25 3.91 -1.96 -0.30
N ARG A 26 3.82 -2.40 0.97
CA ARG A 26 3.76 -1.49 2.13
C ARG A 26 5.04 -0.67 2.25
N GLN A 27 6.20 -1.30 2.14
CA GLN A 27 7.48 -0.58 2.18
C GLN A 27 7.57 0.47 1.06
N LEU A 28 7.16 0.10 -0.16
CA LEU A 28 7.12 1.02 -1.29
C LEU A 28 6.18 2.19 -1.03
N PHE A 29 4.99 1.92 -0.49
CA PHE A 29 4.04 2.96 -0.10
C PHE A 29 4.65 3.91 0.93
N LYS A 30 5.21 3.39 2.04
CA LYS A 30 5.79 4.23 3.10
C LYS A 30 6.96 5.08 2.58
N LYS A 31 7.82 4.53 1.72
CA LYS A 31 8.88 5.29 1.05
C LYS A 31 8.31 6.42 0.19
N ARG A 32 7.32 6.13 -0.66
CA ARG A 32 6.66 7.15 -1.48
C ARG A 32 5.98 8.22 -0.64
N TYR A 33 5.25 7.82 0.40
CA TYR A 33 4.63 8.74 1.34
C TYR A 33 5.67 9.71 1.92
N SER A 34 6.81 9.19 2.38
CA SER A 34 7.90 10.03 2.92
C SER A 34 8.44 11.00 1.89
N LEU A 35 8.65 10.56 0.65
CA LEU A 35 9.13 11.43 -0.43
C LEU A 35 8.14 12.57 -0.72
N PHE A 36 6.84 12.29 -0.74
CA PHE A 36 5.81 13.29 -1.06
C PHE A 36 5.42 14.18 0.13
N ASN A 37 5.63 13.74 1.36
CA ASN A 37 5.28 14.47 2.57
C ASN A 37 6.50 15.06 3.27
N SER A 38 7.49 15.54 2.50
CA SER A 38 8.66 16.26 3.02
C SER A 38 9.45 15.49 4.08
N GLY A 39 9.64 14.18 3.87
CA GLY A 39 10.39 13.31 4.77
C GLY A 39 9.60 12.77 5.97
N LYS A 40 8.30 13.09 6.09
CA LYS A 40 7.47 12.53 7.17
C LYS A 40 7.30 11.02 7.02
N VAL A 41 7.52 10.29 8.11
CA VAL A 41 7.38 8.83 8.14
C VAL A 41 5.92 8.45 8.36
N TRP A 42 5.46 7.41 7.66
CA TRP A 42 4.17 6.79 7.95
C TRP A 42 4.26 5.97 9.25
N ASP A 43 3.51 6.38 10.26
CA ASP A 43 3.57 5.82 11.62
C ASP A 43 2.42 4.85 11.95
N ASP A 44 1.59 4.50 10.97
CA ASP A 44 0.43 3.63 11.11
C ASP A 44 -0.63 4.12 12.11
N SER A 45 -0.61 5.42 12.48
CA SER A 45 -1.62 6.04 13.34
C SER A 45 -2.86 6.49 12.57
N SER A 46 -4.02 6.47 13.23
CA SER A 46 -5.28 6.99 12.67
C SER A 46 -5.19 8.48 12.31
N THR A 47 -4.39 9.25 13.04
CA THR A 47 -4.12 10.66 12.74
C THR A 47 -3.37 10.80 11.41
N CYS A 48 -2.35 9.98 11.18
CA CYS A 48 -1.61 9.97 9.92
C CYS A 48 -2.50 9.53 8.74
N GLY A 49 -3.30 8.48 8.95
CA GLY A 49 -4.31 8.00 8.00
C GLY A 49 -5.33 9.06 7.59
N SER A 50 -5.95 9.70 8.59
CA SER A 50 -6.94 10.76 8.37
C SER A 50 -6.32 11.98 7.68
N ASN A 51 -5.13 12.40 8.11
CA ASN A 51 -4.42 13.51 7.48
C ASN A 51 -4.06 13.22 6.03
N TYR A 52 -3.68 11.99 5.71
CA TYR A 52 -3.37 11.58 4.34
C TYR A 52 -4.60 11.64 3.44
N LEU A 53 -5.76 11.19 3.94
CA LEU A 53 -7.02 11.29 3.20
C LEU A 53 -7.40 12.74 2.91
N THR A 54 -7.37 13.60 3.92
CA THR A 54 -7.80 14.99 3.78
C THR A 54 -6.82 15.82 2.96
N ASN A 55 -5.51 15.60 3.10
CA ASN A 55 -4.51 16.50 2.53
C ASN A 55 -3.91 16.01 1.21
N VAL A 56 -3.83 14.69 1.00
CA VAL A 56 -3.21 14.12 -0.20
C VAL A 56 -4.27 13.58 -1.15
N ILE A 57 -5.12 12.69 -0.65
CA ILE A 57 -6.11 12.00 -1.49
C ILE A 57 -7.22 12.97 -1.93
N ALA A 58 -7.81 13.75 -1.03
CA ALA A 58 -8.88 14.69 -1.39
C ALA A 58 -8.43 15.77 -2.38
N LYS A 59 -7.14 16.13 -2.39
CA LYS A 59 -6.57 17.08 -3.36
C LYS A 59 -6.30 16.43 -4.71
N ASN A 60 -6.16 15.10 -4.77
CA ASN A 60 -5.86 14.37 -5.98
C ASN A 60 -7.12 13.67 -6.53
N LYS A 61 -7.75 14.32 -7.52
CA LYS A 61 -9.00 13.85 -8.17
C LYS A 61 -8.89 12.50 -8.87
N LYS A 62 -7.69 11.92 -9.00
CA LYS A 62 -7.48 10.60 -9.63
C LYS A 62 -7.75 9.44 -8.69
N PHE A 63 -7.79 9.68 -7.37
CA PHE A 63 -8.12 8.63 -6.42
C PHE A 63 -9.62 8.36 -6.43
N ASN A 64 -10.02 7.22 -7.00
CA ASN A 64 -11.36 6.67 -6.83
C ASN A 64 -11.30 5.54 -5.81
N LEU A 65 -11.49 5.87 -4.53
CA LEU A 65 -11.49 4.92 -3.42
C LEU A 65 -12.91 4.57 -3.03
N THR A 66 -13.15 3.29 -2.76
CA THR A 66 -14.42 2.86 -2.18
C THR A 66 -14.52 3.32 -0.72
N LYS A 67 -15.75 3.39 -0.17
CA LYS A 67 -15.95 3.76 1.25
C LYS A 67 -15.16 2.86 2.20
N VAL A 68 -15.05 1.56 1.89
CA VAL A 68 -14.30 0.58 2.69
C VAL A 68 -12.81 0.92 2.69
N GLN A 69 -12.24 1.25 1.54
CA GLN A 69 -10.84 1.66 1.42
C GLN A 69 -10.59 2.96 2.17
N THR A 70 -11.47 3.94 2.05
CA THR A 70 -11.38 5.21 2.78
C THR A 70 -11.36 4.99 4.29
N ILE A 71 -12.23 4.14 4.83
CA ILE A 71 -12.25 3.83 6.27
C ILE A 71 -10.95 3.12 6.67
N SER A 72 -10.51 2.13 5.89
CA SER A 72 -9.28 1.38 6.17
C SER A 72 -8.04 2.28 6.17
N ILE A 73 -7.97 3.25 5.26
CA ILE A 73 -6.88 4.23 5.20
C ILE A 73 -6.98 5.23 6.37
N ALA A 74 -8.19 5.66 6.75
CA ALA A 74 -8.39 6.58 7.87
C ALA A 74 -7.91 6.00 9.20
N ASN A 75 -8.02 4.68 9.37
CA ASN A 75 -7.48 3.97 10.53
C ASN A 75 -5.95 3.97 10.59
N GLY A 76 -5.26 4.27 9.49
CA GLY A 76 -3.81 4.45 9.43
C GLY A 76 -2.99 3.16 9.35
N ASP A 77 -3.49 2.04 9.88
CA ASP A 77 -2.74 0.80 9.96
C ASP A 77 -2.56 0.12 8.59
N SER A 78 -1.37 0.29 8.01
CA SER A 78 -1.03 -0.29 6.70
C SER A 78 -0.98 -1.82 6.71
N HIS A 79 -0.90 -2.47 7.88
CA HIS A 79 -0.95 -3.93 7.99
C HIS A 79 -2.34 -4.51 7.72
N GLN A 80 -3.38 -3.68 7.85
CA GLN A 80 -4.77 -4.07 7.59
C GLN A 80 -5.22 -3.82 6.15
N TRP A 81 -4.38 -3.14 5.35
CA TRP A 81 -4.74 -2.83 3.97
C TRP A 81 -4.63 -4.07 3.09
N ASP A 82 -5.72 -4.32 2.35
CA ASP A 82 -5.77 -5.35 1.33
C ASP A 82 -4.98 -4.93 0.08
N ILE A 83 -4.83 -5.87 -0.86
CA ILE A 83 -3.99 -5.65 -2.03
C ILE A 83 -4.62 -4.62 -2.96
N ALA A 84 -5.95 -4.55 -3.01
CA ALA A 84 -6.68 -3.57 -3.79
C ALA A 84 -6.39 -2.15 -3.28
N THR A 85 -6.48 -1.93 -1.96
CA THR A 85 -6.16 -0.66 -1.31
C THR A 85 -4.73 -0.26 -1.60
N LEU A 86 -3.75 -1.14 -1.35
CA LEU A 86 -2.34 -0.86 -1.62
C LEU A 86 -2.09 -0.52 -3.09
N THR A 87 -2.71 -1.26 -4.01
CA THR A 87 -2.56 -1.04 -5.46
C THR A 87 -3.16 0.29 -5.87
N SER A 88 -4.38 0.62 -5.41
CA SER A 88 -5.02 1.92 -5.65
C SER A 88 -4.16 3.07 -5.11
N LEU A 89 -3.55 2.90 -3.93
CA LEU A 89 -2.67 3.91 -3.36
C LEU A 89 -1.39 4.10 -4.17
N LEU A 90 -0.77 3.01 -4.60
CA LEU A 90 0.51 3.04 -5.32
C LEU A 90 0.37 3.49 -6.78
N LEU A 91 -0.75 3.17 -7.45
CA LEU A 91 -0.97 3.58 -8.84
C LEU A 91 -1.43 5.04 -8.95
N ASN A 92 -2.17 5.54 -7.96
CA ASN A 92 -2.73 6.89 -7.99
C ASN A 92 -1.87 7.93 -7.25
N ALA A 93 -0.95 7.51 -6.36
CA ALA A 93 0.08 8.41 -5.86
C ALA A 93 0.90 8.89 -7.05
N ASP A 94 0.85 10.20 -7.35
CA ASP A 94 1.48 10.79 -8.52
C ASP A 94 2.92 10.26 -8.64
N SER A 95 3.13 9.35 -9.59
CA SER A 95 4.46 8.89 -9.92
C SER A 95 5.26 10.12 -10.32
N PRO A 96 6.46 10.35 -9.77
CA PRO A 96 7.30 11.39 -10.32
C PRO A 96 7.47 11.07 -11.80
N LYS A 97 7.15 12.03 -12.68
CA LYS A 97 7.29 11.87 -14.14
C LYS A 97 8.74 11.57 -14.54
N ILE A 98 9.69 11.81 -13.65
CA ILE A 98 11.11 11.55 -13.78
C ILE A 98 11.58 11.05 -12.41
N LEU A 99 11.85 9.75 -12.27
CA LEU A 99 12.63 9.24 -11.14
C LEU A 99 14.05 9.77 -11.32
N SER A 100 14.51 10.65 -10.43
CA SER A 100 15.93 11.00 -10.40
C SER A 100 16.73 9.79 -9.90
N GLN A 101 17.98 9.65 -10.33
CA GLN A 101 18.82 8.49 -10.01
C GLN A 101 19.08 8.29 -8.51
N SER A 102 18.81 9.31 -7.69
CA SER A 102 18.85 9.26 -6.22
C SER A 102 17.59 8.63 -5.57
N GLN A 103 16.56 8.36 -6.37
CA GLN A 103 15.24 7.87 -5.93
C GLN A 103 14.95 6.44 -6.44
N ILE A 104 15.92 5.80 -7.10
CA ILE A 104 15.91 4.39 -7.49
C ILE A 104 16.52 3.55 -6.38
#